data_AF-A0A965YKG4-F1
#
_entry.id   AF-A0A965YKG4-F1
#
_cell.length_a   1.000
_cell.length_b   1.000
_cell.length_c   1.000
_cell.angle_alpha   90.00
_cell.angle_beta   90.00
_cell.angle_gamma   90.00
#
_symmetry.space_group_name_H-M   'P 1'
#
loop_
_entity.id
_entity.type
_entity.pdbx_description
1 polymer ?
#
loop_
_entity_poly.entity_id
_entity_poly.type
_entity_poly.pdbx_seq_one_letter_code
_entity_poly.pdbx_strand_id
1 'polypeptide(L)'
;MSKFIPLSVPNLKGRELEYVTNAVETEWVSTGGPYVNDFENKITEYVGCKGAVSCQNGTSGLHTAMMVCDVSKEDEVIVPTLTFIAAVNPVKYIGAEPIFMDCDDSLTMDPEKLLEFCQKECSFYNGKLINNKTKKQIKAMVIVHVFGNMADMEKIMDVANKFNVKVVEDATEAIGTYYTSGKYEGKYAGTIGDIGVYSFNGNKIITTGGG
;
A
#
# COMPACT_ATOMS: atom_id res chain seq x y z
N MET A 1 36.57 19.96 7.10
CA MET A 1 35.69 18.78 7.23
C MET A 1 34.76 18.78 6.04
N SER A 2 34.60 17.65 5.34
CA SER A 2 33.60 17.54 4.28
C SER A 2 32.21 17.76 4.87
N LYS A 3 31.37 18.54 4.19
CA LYS A 3 29.98 18.76 4.60
C LYS A 3 29.23 17.43 4.47
N PHE A 4 28.58 16.98 5.54
CA PHE A 4 27.73 15.79 5.52
C PHE A 4 26.56 15.99 4.53
N ILE A 5 26.30 14.99 3.68
CA ILE A 5 25.18 14.98 2.74
C ILE A 5 24.19 13.90 3.22
N PRO A 6 23.02 14.28 3.75
CA PRO A 6 22.02 13.32 4.20
C PRO A 6 21.32 12.63 3.02
N LEU A 7 20.79 11.42 3.24
CA LEU A 7 20.05 10.67 2.22
C LEU A 7 18.67 11.26 1.92
N SER A 8 17.90 11.60 2.96
CA SER A 8 16.57 12.21 2.86
C SER A 8 16.32 13.09 4.09
N VAL A 9 15.75 14.28 3.87
CA VAL A 9 15.42 15.25 4.93
C VAL A 9 14.03 15.86 4.67
N PRO A 10 13.19 16.04 5.70
CA PRO A 10 11.92 16.76 5.57
C PRO A 10 12.11 18.17 5.00
N ASN A 11 11.18 18.60 4.15
CA ASN A 11 11.12 19.97 3.64
C ASN A 11 9.91 20.71 4.21
N LEU A 12 10.03 21.24 5.43
CA LEU A 12 8.97 21.95 6.15
C LEU A 12 9.06 23.47 5.92
N LYS A 13 8.82 23.90 4.67
CA LYS A 13 8.93 25.31 4.24
C LYS A 13 7.59 25.95 3.88
N GLY A 14 6.50 25.22 4.05
CA GLY A 14 5.15 25.70 3.84
C GLY A 14 4.55 26.27 5.13
N ARG A 15 3.30 25.86 5.39
CA ARG A 15 2.51 26.30 6.56
C ARG A 15 2.51 25.28 7.70
N GLU A 16 3.45 24.34 7.71
CA GLU A 16 3.45 23.24 8.68
C GLU A 16 3.53 23.78 10.12
N LEU A 17 4.41 24.77 10.37
CA LEU A 17 4.51 25.41 11.69
C LEU A 17 3.22 26.14 12.07
N GLU A 18 2.61 26.89 11.15
CA GLU A 18 1.35 27.60 11.37
C GLU A 18 0.23 26.63 11.78
N TYR A 19 0.09 25.51 11.08
CA TYR A 19 -0.95 24.52 11.36
C TYR A 19 -0.75 23.78 12.67
N VAL A 20 0.49 23.41 13.00
CA VAL A 20 0.80 22.78 14.28
C VAL A 20 0.57 23.76 15.43
N THR A 21 0.99 25.03 15.29
CA THR A 21 0.72 26.07 16.28
C THR A 21 -0.78 26.26 16.47
N ASN A 22 -1.56 26.34 15.39
CA ASN A 22 -3.02 26.49 15.49
C ASN A 22 -3.69 25.29 16.17
N ALA A 23 -3.27 24.05 15.87
CA ALA A 23 -3.81 22.86 16.52
C ALA A 23 -3.57 22.88 18.04
N VAL A 24 -2.41 23.36 18.48
CA VAL A 24 -2.08 23.53 19.91
C VAL A 24 -2.90 24.66 20.53
N GLU A 25 -2.98 25.81 19.88
CA GLU A 25 -3.74 26.98 20.38
C GLU A 25 -5.24 26.71 20.51
N THR A 26 -5.79 25.87 19.62
CA THR A 26 -7.21 25.49 19.62
C THR A 26 -7.49 24.18 20.37
N GLU A 27 -6.46 23.58 20.97
CA GLU A 27 -6.51 22.34 21.75
C GLU A 27 -7.03 21.10 20.98
N TRP A 28 -7.05 21.16 19.63
CA TRP A 28 -7.36 20.02 18.76
C TRP A 28 -6.13 19.14 18.53
N VAL A 29 -5.68 18.48 19.61
CA VAL A 29 -4.41 17.71 19.66
C VAL A 29 -4.59 16.19 19.77
N SER A 30 -5.82 15.70 19.57
CA SER A 30 -6.14 14.26 19.62
C SER A 30 -6.30 13.65 18.22
N THR A 31 -6.88 12.45 18.14
CA THR A 31 -7.16 11.74 16.87
C THR A 31 -8.34 12.32 16.08
N GLY A 32 -8.86 13.47 16.49
CA GLY A 32 -9.92 14.20 15.81
C GLY A 32 -9.57 15.68 15.73
N GLY A 33 -10.10 16.35 14.72
CA GLY A 33 -9.88 17.77 14.50
C GLY A 33 -10.04 18.16 13.04
N PRO A 34 -10.13 19.46 12.74
CA PRO A 34 -10.38 19.94 11.38
C PRO A 34 -9.27 19.53 10.41
N TYR A 35 -8.01 19.47 10.85
CA TYR A 35 -6.87 19.14 10.00
C TYR A 35 -6.82 17.66 9.57
N VAL A 36 -7.40 16.73 10.35
CA VAL A 36 -7.50 15.32 9.94
C VAL A 36 -8.44 15.20 8.75
N ASN A 37 -9.66 15.74 8.88
CA ASN A 37 -10.66 15.69 7.81
C ASN A 37 -10.21 16.47 6.56
N ASP A 38 -9.58 17.64 6.76
CA ASP A 38 -9.04 18.44 5.66
C ASP A 38 -7.91 17.70 4.92
N PHE A 39 -7.03 17.02 5.65
CA PHE A 39 -5.97 16.21 5.04
C PHE A 39 -6.53 15.02 4.25
N GLU A 40 -7.48 14.28 4.81
CA GLU A 40 -8.18 13.18 4.11
C GLU A 40 -8.82 13.69 2.82
N ASN A 41 -9.58 14.78 2.88
CA ASN A 41 -10.23 15.38 1.71
C ASN A 41 -9.19 15.79 0.65
N LYS A 42 -8.11 16.47 1.05
CA LYS A 42 -7.05 16.90 0.12
C LYS A 42 -6.33 15.73 -0.53
N ILE A 43 -6.07 14.65 0.21
CA ILE A 43 -5.49 13.43 -0.36
C ILE A 43 -6.46 12.82 -1.37
N THR A 44 -7.75 12.69 -1.03
CA THR A 44 -8.75 12.14 -1.96
C THR A 44 -8.89 12.95 -3.24
N GLU A 45 -8.87 14.28 -3.13
CA GLU A 45 -8.90 15.19 -4.28
C GLU A 45 -7.64 15.04 -5.13
N TYR A 46 -6.46 14.99 -4.50
CA TYR A 46 -5.18 14.89 -5.19
C TYR A 46 -5.04 13.59 -5.99
N VAL A 47 -5.39 12.44 -5.41
CA VAL A 47 -5.23 11.13 -6.07
C VAL A 47 -6.48 10.66 -6.81
N GLY A 48 -7.59 11.40 -6.70
CA GLY A 48 -8.86 11.08 -7.36
C GLY A 48 -9.54 9.80 -6.84
N CYS A 49 -9.39 9.47 -5.55
CA CYS A 49 -10.06 8.33 -4.93
C CYS A 49 -11.37 8.73 -4.23
N LYS A 50 -12.18 7.75 -3.82
CA LYS A 50 -13.52 7.99 -3.24
C LYS A 50 -13.51 8.43 -1.77
N GLY A 51 -12.42 8.17 -1.06
CA GLY A 51 -12.31 8.36 0.38
C GLY A 51 -10.91 7.99 0.88
N ALA A 52 -10.50 8.59 1.98
CA ALA A 52 -9.25 8.31 2.67
C ALA A 52 -9.50 8.27 4.18
N VAL A 53 -8.67 7.51 4.90
CA VAL A 53 -8.71 7.43 6.37
C VAL A 53 -7.28 7.58 6.88
N SER A 54 -7.08 8.56 7.76
CA SER A 54 -5.79 8.86 8.38
C SER A 54 -5.40 7.76 9.36
N CYS A 55 -4.17 7.29 9.24
CA CYS A 55 -3.59 6.28 10.10
C CYS A 55 -2.38 6.86 10.85
N GLN A 56 -1.95 6.19 11.92
CA GLN A 56 -0.78 6.64 12.70
C GLN A 56 0.55 6.39 11.96
N ASN A 57 0.57 5.45 11.01
CA ASN A 57 1.66 5.17 10.08
C ASN A 57 1.21 4.21 8.96
N GLY A 58 2.00 4.10 7.89
CA GLY A 58 1.76 3.15 6.80
C GLY A 58 1.61 1.69 7.24
N THR A 59 2.35 1.21 8.25
CA THR A 59 2.21 -0.17 8.76
C THR A 59 0.82 -0.42 9.34
N SER A 60 0.28 0.54 10.11
CA SER A 60 -1.09 0.47 10.63
C SER A 60 -2.12 0.53 9.51
N GLY A 61 -1.89 1.35 8.48
CA GLY A 61 -2.74 1.40 7.29
C GLY A 61 -2.80 0.06 6.55
N LEU A 62 -1.66 -0.60 6.33
CA LEU A 62 -1.58 -1.92 5.70
C LEU A 62 -2.27 -3.00 6.54
N HIS A 63 -2.12 -2.94 7.86
CA HIS A 63 -2.82 -3.84 8.77
C HIS A 63 -4.34 -3.68 8.67
N THR A 64 -4.83 -2.45 8.75
CA THR A 64 -6.26 -2.14 8.61
C THR A 64 -6.79 -2.53 7.23
N ALA A 65 -6.04 -2.26 6.16
CA ALA A 65 -6.43 -2.63 4.80
C ALA A 65 -6.65 -4.15 4.66
N MET A 66 -5.75 -4.96 5.21
CA MET A 66 -5.92 -6.42 5.19
C MET A 66 -7.09 -6.91 6.03
N MET A 67 -7.37 -6.28 7.18
CA MET A 67 -8.57 -6.58 7.96
C MET A 67 -9.85 -6.27 7.18
N VAL A 68 -9.88 -5.14 6.45
CA VAL A 68 -11.01 -4.76 5.58
C VAL A 68 -11.17 -5.72 4.40
N CYS A 69 -10.07 -6.31 3.91
CA CYS A 69 -10.10 -7.38 2.91
C CYS A 69 -10.52 -8.76 3.47
N ASP A 70 -10.99 -8.83 4.72
CA ASP A 70 -11.37 -10.05 5.42
C ASP A 70 -10.26 -11.12 5.44
N VAL A 71 -9.00 -10.69 5.57
CA VAL A 71 -7.87 -11.59 5.81
C VAL A 71 -7.92 -12.08 7.25
N SER A 72 -7.77 -13.38 7.44
CA SER A 72 -7.76 -14.05 8.74
C SER A 72 -6.57 -15.02 8.84
N LYS A 73 -6.36 -15.59 10.03
CA LYS A 73 -5.33 -16.62 10.28
C LYS A 73 -5.46 -17.89 9.42
N GLU A 74 -6.64 -18.13 8.86
CA GLU A 74 -6.91 -19.29 7.99
C GLU A 74 -6.48 -19.02 6.54
N ASP A 75 -6.09 -17.79 6.23
CA ASP A 75 -5.74 -17.33 4.89
C ASP A 75 -4.23 -17.23 4.68
N GLU A 76 -3.89 -17.12 3.40
CA GLU A 76 -2.57 -16.76 2.90
C GLU A 76 -2.66 -15.42 2.16
N VAL A 77 -1.55 -14.68 2.18
CA VAL A 77 -1.40 -13.39 1.47
C VAL A 77 -0.13 -13.44 0.64
N ILE A 78 -0.26 -13.18 -0.66
CA ILE A 78 0.92 -13.04 -1.52
C ILE A 78 1.60 -11.70 -1.22
N VAL A 79 2.90 -11.71 -0.98
CA VAL A 79 3.70 -10.52 -0.66
C VAL A 79 4.98 -10.51 -1.51
N PRO A 80 5.56 -9.35 -1.82
CA PRO A 80 6.81 -9.30 -2.56
C PRO A 80 7.98 -9.75 -1.68
N THR A 81 8.95 -10.41 -2.31
CA THR A 81 10.23 -10.79 -1.67
C THR A 81 11.12 -9.57 -1.46
N LEU A 82 11.12 -8.65 -2.42
CA LEU A 82 11.89 -7.40 -2.37
C LEU A 82 10.98 -6.25 -1.92
N THR A 83 11.03 -5.91 -0.64
CA THR A 83 10.25 -4.82 -0.05
C THR A 83 10.81 -4.42 1.34
N PHE A 84 10.26 -3.34 1.91
CA PHE A 84 10.40 -3.06 3.34
C PHE A 84 9.50 -3.98 4.17
N ILE A 85 10.00 -4.45 5.33
CA ILE A 85 9.34 -5.48 6.14
C ILE A 85 7.92 -5.12 6.60
N ALA A 86 7.56 -3.83 6.63
CA ALA A 86 6.22 -3.37 6.95
C ALA A 86 5.14 -3.82 5.96
N ALA A 87 5.49 -4.20 4.73
CA ALA A 87 4.55 -4.81 3.78
C ALA A 87 4.16 -6.26 4.18
N VAL A 88 4.99 -6.93 4.98
CA VAL A 88 4.84 -8.36 5.32
C VAL A 88 4.39 -8.54 6.76
N ASN A 89 4.95 -7.77 7.69
CA ASN A 89 4.66 -7.89 9.13
C ASN A 89 3.15 -7.85 9.46
N PRO A 90 2.34 -6.95 8.85
CA PRO A 90 0.90 -6.92 9.10
C PRO A 90 0.17 -8.22 8.75
N VAL A 91 0.68 -9.02 7.81
CA VAL A 91 0.12 -10.35 7.49
C VAL A 91 0.26 -11.26 8.71
N LYS A 92 1.44 -11.25 9.34
CA LYS A 92 1.71 -12.02 10.56
C LYS A 92 1.01 -11.45 11.79
N TYR A 93 0.75 -10.14 11.86
CA TYR A 93 -0.02 -9.56 12.97
C TYR A 93 -1.45 -10.09 13.03
N ILE A 94 -2.07 -10.31 11.87
CA ILE A 94 -3.39 -10.97 11.74
C ILE A 94 -3.33 -12.47 12.06
N GLY A 95 -2.15 -13.08 11.93
CA GLY A 95 -1.93 -14.52 12.05
C GLY A 95 -2.04 -15.29 10.73
N ALA A 96 -2.19 -14.59 9.61
CA ALA A 96 -2.17 -15.18 8.26
C ALA A 96 -0.73 -15.62 7.89
N GLU A 97 -0.60 -16.34 6.77
CA GLU A 97 0.71 -16.77 6.26
C GLU A 97 1.12 -16.03 4.97
N PRO A 98 2.32 -15.42 4.92
CA PRO A 98 2.82 -14.78 3.71
C PRO A 98 3.33 -15.82 2.71
N ILE A 99 2.98 -15.62 1.44
CA ILE A 99 3.58 -16.31 0.29
C ILE A 99 4.46 -15.31 -0.43
N PHE A 100 5.77 -15.52 -0.40
CA PHE A 100 6.72 -14.62 -1.06
C PHE A 100 6.70 -14.84 -2.58
N MET A 101 6.46 -13.75 -3.32
CA MET A 101 6.51 -13.70 -4.78
C MET A 101 7.74 -12.92 -5.23
N ASP A 102 8.34 -13.38 -6.31
CA ASP A 102 9.56 -12.80 -6.86
C ASP A 102 9.27 -11.49 -7.63
N CYS A 103 10.31 -10.71 -7.89
CA CYS A 103 10.21 -9.46 -8.65
C CYS A 103 10.71 -9.61 -10.10
N ASP A 104 10.39 -8.61 -10.91
CA ASP A 104 10.99 -8.41 -12.23
C ASP A 104 12.12 -7.36 -12.16
N ASP A 105 12.61 -6.91 -13.31
CA ASP A 105 13.70 -5.93 -13.41
C ASP A 105 13.31 -4.52 -12.88
N SER A 106 12.00 -4.24 -12.72
CA SER A 106 11.52 -2.99 -12.11
C SER A 106 11.61 -3.00 -10.58
N LEU A 107 12.01 -4.13 -9.99
CA LEU A 107 12.02 -4.41 -8.55
C LEU A 107 10.61 -4.53 -7.94
N THR A 108 9.57 -4.48 -8.75
CA THR A 108 8.18 -4.73 -8.35
C THR A 108 7.77 -6.17 -8.66
N MET A 109 6.62 -6.62 -8.14
CA MET A 109 6.17 -8.00 -8.29
C MET A 109 6.05 -8.41 -9.76
N ASP A 110 6.65 -9.55 -10.13
CA ASP A 110 6.60 -10.06 -11.51
C ASP A 110 5.21 -10.66 -11.81
N PRO A 111 4.43 -10.05 -12.74
CA PRO A 111 3.08 -10.52 -13.04
C PRO A 111 3.05 -11.89 -13.74
N GLU A 112 4.09 -12.25 -14.49
CA GLU A 112 4.15 -13.53 -15.21
C GLU A 112 4.40 -14.67 -14.22
N LYS A 113 5.33 -14.49 -13.26
CA LYS A 113 5.58 -15.44 -12.18
C LYS A 113 4.35 -15.57 -11.26
N LEU A 114 3.69 -14.45 -10.96
CA LEU A 114 2.44 -14.44 -10.20
C LEU A 114 1.35 -15.29 -10.88
N LEU A 115 1.12 -15.06 -12.18
CA LEU A 115 0.15 -15.83 -12.97
C LEU A 115 0.51 -17.32 -13.00
N GLU A 116 1.79 -17.64 -13.25
CA GLU A 116 2.29 -19.01 -13.29
C GLU A 116 2.03 -19.73 -11.97
N PHE A 117 2.34 -19.09 -10.83
CA PHE A 117 2.08 -19.63 -9.49
C PHE A 117 0.59 -19.91 -9.27
N CYS A 118 -0.28 -18.94 -9.59
CA CYS A 118 -1.73 -19.12 -9.46
C CYS A 118 -2.27 -20.25 -10.35
N GLN A 119 -1.65 -20.53 -11.49
CA GLN A 119 -2.09 -21.58 -12.42
C GLN A 119 -1.54 -22.97 -12.10
N LYS A 120 -0.29 -23.06 -11.63
CA LYS A 120 0.41 -24.35 -11.47
C LYS A 120 0.38 -24.85 -10.03
N GLU A 121 0.40 -23.95 -9.05
CA GLU A 121 0.52 -24.30 -7.63
C GLU A 121 -0.78 -24.10 -6.85
N CYS A 122 -1.80 -23.55 -7.49
CA CYS A 122 -3.10 -23.33 -6.88
C CYS A 122 -4.23 -24.03 -7.65
N SER A 123 -5.35 -24.24 -6.97
CA SER A 123 -6.62 -24.66 -7.55
C SER A 123 -7.65 -23.56 -7.35
N PHE A 124 -8.39 -23.21 -8.39
CA PHE A 124 -9.49 -22.26 -8.30
C PHE A 124 -10.84 -23.00 -8.27
N TYR A 125 -11.53 -22.97 -7.13
CA TYR A 125 -12.85 -23.60 -6.98
C TYR A 125 -13.76 -22.75 -6.08
N ASN A 126 -15.05 -22.73 -6.39
CA ASN A 126 -16.06 -21.93 -5.65
C ASN A 126 -15.65 -20.46 -5.44
N GLY A 127 -15.01 -19.85 -6.45
CA GLY A 127 -14.57 -18.45 -6.38
C GLY A 127 -13.39 -18.19 -5.45
N LYS A 128 -12.64 -19.23 -5.06
CA LYS A 128 -11.49 -19.12 -4.14
C LYS A 128 -10.24 -19.71 -4.79
N LEU A 129 -9.14 -18.98 -4.70
CA LEU A 129 -7.82 -19.49 -5.04
C LEU A 129 -7.24 -20.24 -3.84
N ILE A 130 -7.02 -21.54 -3.97
CA ILE A 130 -6.52 -22.39 -2.89
C ILE A 130 -5.13 -22.89 -3.23
N ASN A 131 -4.17 -22.69 -2.34
CA ASN A 131 -2.83 -23.21 -2.48
C ASN A 131 -2.83 -24.74 -2.37
N ASN A 132 -2.29 -25.43 -3.38
CA ASN A 132 -2.33 -26.90 -3.45
C ASN A 132 -1.47 -27.55 -2.36
N LYS A 133 -0.45 -26.86 -1.83
CA LYS A 133 0.46 -27.37 -0.81
C LYS A 133 -0.12 -27.23 0.59
N THR A 134 -0.59 -26.04 0.94
CA THR A 134 -1.05 -25.71 2.31
C THR A 134 -2.54 -25.91 2.52
N LYS A 135 -3.30 -26.01 1.41
CA LYS A 135 -4.76 -26.09 1.39
C LYS A 135 -5.48 -24.87 1.96
N LYS A 136 -4.75 -23.76 2.17
CA LYS A 136 -5.32 -22.48 2.60
C LYS A 136 -5.79 -21.65 1.41
N GLN A 137 -6.72 -20.74 1.67
CA GLN A 137 -7.18 -19.77 0.68
C GLN A 137 -6.15 -18.64 0.58
N ILE A 138 -5.77 -18.28 -0.64
CA ILE A 138 -5.07 -17.03 -0.92
C ILE A 138 -6.13 -15.94 -1.02
N LYS A 139 -6.18 -15.09 0.00
CA LYS A 139 -7.26 -14.10 0.15
C LYS A 139 -6.91 -12.76 -0.48
N ALA A 140 -5.65 -12.36 -0.35
CA ALA A 140 -5.16 -11.08 -0.83
C ALA A 140 -3.73 -11.18 -1.36
N MET A 141 -3.29 -10.11 -2.04
CA MET A 141 -1.91 -9.84 -2.36
C MET A 141 -1.57 -8.39 -1.99
N VAL A 142 -0.35 -8.18 -1.50
CA VAL A 142 0.21 -6.85 -1.27
C VAL A 142 1.11 -6.51 -2.46
N ILE A 143 0.83 -5.39 -3.12
CA ILE A 143 1.62 -4.91 -4.26
C ILE A 143 2.37 -3.66 -3.83
N VAL A 144 3.70 -3.69 -3.86
CA VAL A 144 4.52 -2.58 -3.41
C VAL A 144 5.04 -1.82 -4.63
N HIS A 145 4.82 -0.52 -4.64
CA HIS A 145 5.36 0.40 -5.66
C HIS A 145 6.74 0.89 -5.24
N VAL A 146 7.70 -0.02 -5.30
CA VAL A 146 9.08 0.15 -4.77
C VAL A 146 9.74 1.39 -5.37
N PHE A 147 10.28 2.26 -4.52
CA PHE A 147 10.95 3.52 -4.87
C PHE A 147 10.11 4.49 -5.70
N GLY A 148 8.78 4.34 -5.66
CA GLY A 148 7.85 5.12 -6.49
C GLY A 148 7.63 4.56 -7.89
N ASN A 149 8.27 3.43 -8.24
CA ASN A 149 8.01 2.74 -9.49
C ASN A 149 6.66 2.03 -9.42
N MET A 150 5.79 2.35 -10.38
CA MET A 150 4.49 1.68 -10.51
C MET A 150 4.71 0.23 -10.94
N ALA A 151 4.07 -0.71 -10.24
CA ALA A 151 4.06 -2.11 -10.64
C ALA A 151 3.19 -2.27 -11.91
N ASP A 152 3.32 -3.37 -12.65
CA ASP A 152 2.42 -3.65 -13.79
C ASP A 152 1.00 -4.02 -13.31
N MET A 153 0.26 -3.00 -12.87
CA MET A 153 -1.07 -3.13 -12.31
C MET A 153 -2.09 -3.61 -13.34
N GLU A 154 -1.88 -3.41 -14.64
CA GLU A 154 -2.76 -3.96 -15.66
C GLU A 154 -2.76 -5.49 -15.60
N LYS A 155 -1.57 -6.09 -15.67
CA LYS A 155 -1.44 -7.55 -15.59
C LYS A 155 -1.77 -8.10 -14.21
N ILE A 156 -1.30 -7.43 -13.14
CA ILE A 156 -1.59 -7.86 -11.77
C ILE A 156 -3.09 -7.88 -11.51
N MET A 157 -3.81 -6.83 -11.91
CA MET A 157 -5.26 -6.77 -11.75
C MET A 157 -5.98 -7.82 -12.62
N ASP A 158 -5.47 -8.14 -13.81
CA ASP A 158 -6.03 -9.22 -14.62
C ASP A 158 -5.90 -10.58 -13.91
N VAL A 159 -4.76 -10.86 -13.25
CA VAL A 159 -4.57 -12.05 -12.41
C VAL A 159 -5.51 -12.03 -11.20
N ALA A 160 -5.54 -10.91 -10.46
CA ALA A 160 -6.36 -10.76 -9.27
C ALA A 160 -7.87 -10.96 -9.57
N ASN A 161 -8.37 -10.36 -10.66
CA ASN A 161 -9.74 -10.51 -11.10
C ASN A 161 -10.05 -11.94 -11.55
N LYS A 162 -9.13 -12.59 -12.28
CA LYS A 162 -9.28 -13.97 -12.75
C LYS A 162 -9.42 -14.96 -11.59
N PHE A 163 -8.69 -14.74 -10.49
CA PHE A 163 -8.65 -15.67 -9.36
C PHE A 163 -9.37 -15.16 -8.10
N ASN A 164 -10.10 -14.05 -8.21
CA ASN A 164 -10.85 -13.43 -7.11
C ASN A 164 -9.99 -13.21 -5.85
N VAL A 165 -8.78 -12.65 -6.05
CA VAL A 165 -7.84 -12.30 -4.97
C VAL A 165 -7.86 -10.79 -4.78
N LYS A 166 -7.93 -10.33 -3.53
CA LYS A 166 -7.93 -8.89 -3.19
C LYS A 166 -6.55 -8.27 -3.39
N VAL A 167 -6.49 -7.01 -3.83
CA VAL A 167 -5.23 -6.28 -4.06
C VAL A 167 -5.13 -5.12 -3.08
N VAL A 168 -4.12 -5.18 -2.20
CA VAL A 168 -3.74 -4.06 -1.34
C VAL A 168 -2.48 -3.43 -1.92
N GLU A 169 -2.57 -2.18 -2.35
CA GLU A 169 -1.43 -1.42 -2.85
C GLU A 169 -0.68 -0.77 -1.67
N ASP A 170 0.57 -1.19 -1.46
CA ASP A 170 1.55 -0.43 -0.67
C ASP A 170 2.16 0.65 -1.58
N ALA A 171 1.53 1.82 -1.53
CA ALA A 171 1.97 3.04 -2.21
C ALA A 171 2.78 3.95 -1.28
N THR A 172 3.38 3.41 -0.22
CA THR A 172 4.09 4.20 0.80
C THR A 172 5.32 4.93 0.27
N GLU A 173 5.76 4.63 -0.96
CA GLU A 173 6.88 5.27 -1.66
C GLU A 173 6.44 5.97 -2.96
N ALA A 174 5.13 5.99 -3.26
CA ALA A 174 4.63 6.28 -4.60
C ALA A 174 3.50 7.33 -4.64
N ILE A 175 3.31 8.12 -3.58
CA ILE A 175 2.34 9.23 -3.65
C ILE A 175 2.74 10.20 -4.78
N GLY A 176 1.83 10.40 -5.73
CA GLY A 176 2.07 11.20 -6.93
C GLY A 176 2.54 10.41 -8.15
N THR A 177 2.87 9.12 -8.04
CA THR A 177 3.06 8.24 -9.20
C THR A 177 1.70 7.92 -9.82
N TYR A 178 1.58 8.01 -11.15
CA TYR A 178 0.35 7.67 -11.88
C TYR A 178 0.65 7.11 -13.27
N TYR A 179 -0.32 6.38 -13.82
CA TYR A 179 -0.28 5.89 -15.20
C TYR A 179 -0.46 7.03 -16.21
N THR A 180 0.46 7.17 -17.15
CA THR A 180 0.39 8.18 -18.22
C THR A 180 -0.26 7.68 -19.50
N SER A 181 -0.55 6.38 -19.60
CA SER A 181 -1.21 5.74 -20.75
C SER A 181 -1.75 4.37 -20.32
N GLY A 182 -2.64 3.77 -21.12
CA GLY A 182 -3.14 2.41 -20.90
C GLY A 182 -4.53 2.37 -20.24
N LYS A 183 -4.95 1.19 -19.80
CA LYS A 183 -6.25 0.91 -19.16
C LYS A 183 -6.48 1.77 -17.91
N TYR A 184 -5.39 2.12 -17.21
CA TYR A 184 -5.42 2.91 -15.99
C TYR A 184 -4.90 4.33 -16.16
N GLU A 185 -4.85 4.88 -17.38
CA GLU A 185 -4.42 6.27 -17.62
C GLU A 185 -5.09 7.27 -16.65
N GLY A 186 -4.27 8.10 -16.00
CA GLY A 186 -4.67 9.07 -14.99
C GLY A 186 -4.92 8.50 -13.59
N LYS A 187 -4.80 7.18 -13.38
CA LYS A 187 -4.90 6.58 -12.05
C LYS A 187 -3.58 6.61 -11.30
N TYR A 188 -3.64 7.06 -10.05
CA TYR A 188 -2.51 7.13 -9.14
C TYR A 188 -2.23 5.76 -8.49
N ALA A 189 -0.97 5.52 -8.14
CA ALA A 189 -0.55 4.40 -7.31
C ALA A 189 -1.36 4.41 -5.99
N GLY A 190 -1.93 3.29 -5.59
CA GLY A 190 -2.81 3.23 -4.43
C GLY A 190 -4.29 3.53 -4.72
N THR A 191 -4.69 3.60 -6.00
CA THR A 191 -6.09 3.87 -6.39
C THR A 191 -6.65 2.86 -7.40
N ILE A 192 -5.92 1.78 -7.68
CA ILE A 192 -6.24 0.80 -8.73
C ILE A 192 -6.75 -0.52 -8.13
N GLY A 193 -6.11 -1.00 -7.07
CA GLY A 193 -6.50 -2.18 -6.30
C GLY A 193 -7.75 -1.94 -5.45
N ASP A 194 -8.02 -2.86 -4.53
CA ASP A 194 -9.15 -2.73 -3.61
C ASP A 194 -8.91 -1.61 -2.58
N ILE A 195 -7.69 -1.50 -2.06
CA ILE A 195 -7.29 -0.50 -1.06
C ILE A 195 -5.83 -0.11 -1.28
N GLY A 196 -5.53 1.19 -1.29
CA GLY A 196 -4.15 1.70 -1.29
C GLY A 196 -3.76 2.33 0.04
N VAL A 197 -2.48 2.24 0.37
CA VAL A 197 -1.90 2.78 1.59
C VAL A 197 -0.70 3.66 1.27
N TYR A 198 -0.71 4.88 1.80
CA TYR A 198 0.42 5.80 1.76
C TYR A 198 1.13 5.82 3.12
N SER A 199 2.34 6.39 3.17
CA SER A 199 3.00 6.73 4.43
C SER A 199 3.55 8.14 4.40
N PHE A 200 3.44 8.79 5.54
CA PHE A 200 3.92 10.13 5.82
C PHE A 200 5.01 10.13 6.91
N ASN A 201 5.81 9.06 7.00
CA ASN A 201 7.02 9.01 7.84
C ASN A 201 8.04 10.09 7.43
N GLY A 202 8.96 10.45 8.32
CA GLY A 202 9.93 11.54 8.15
C GLY A 202 10.77 11.53 6.87
N ASN A 203 10.98 10.37 6.25
CA ASN A 203 11.79 10.24 5.04
C ASN A 203 10.97 10.06 3.75
N LYS A 204 9.63 10.09 3.84
CA LYS A 204 8.72 9.92 2.69
C LYS A 204 8.55 11.24 1.93
N ILE A 205 7.97 11.15 0.72
CA ILE A 205 7.78 12.29 -0.21
C ILE A 205 7.00 13.43 0.46
N ILE A 206 5.93 13.09 1.18
CA ILE A 206 5.18 13.96 2.09
C ILE A 206 5.36 13.41 3.49
N THR A 207 5.45 14.27 4.51
CA THR A 207 5.64 13.82 5.90
C THR A 207 4.78 14.57 6.91
N THR A 208 4.31 13.83 7.91
CA THR A 208 3.68 14.29 9.15
C THR A 208 4.54 13.92 10.37
N GLY A 209 5.81 13.57 10.16
CA GLY A 209 6.68 12.90 11.13
C GLY A 209 6.36 11.40 11.23
N GLY A 210 5.10 11.07 11.53
CA GLY A 210 4.52 9.72 11.46
C GLY A 210 3.07 9.80 10.98
N GLY A 211 2.73 8.98 9.98
CA GLY A 211 1.43 8.94 9.30
C GLY A 211 1.43 7.96 8.13
#